data_AF-A0A533XQB8-F1
#
_entry.id   AF-A0A533XQB8-F1
#
_cell.length_a   1.000
_cell.length_b   1.000
_cell.length_c   1.000
_cell.angle_alpha   90.00
_cell.angle_beta   90.00
_cell.angle_gamma   90.00
#
_symmetry.space_group_name_H-M   'P 1'
#
loop_
_entity.id
_entity.type
_entity.pdbx_description
1 polymer ?
#
loop_
_entity_poly.entity_id
_entity_poly.type
_entity_poly.pdbx_seq_one_letter_code
_entity_poly.pdbx_strand_id
1 'polypeptide(L)'
;MTLEREADQLLGTCSAVHFCDRAHFIRGLVALYQNREIAADHFQTAVAMAPTSARAEPSLFWLQLLKETPSGTAEDGRFSRATVQFVRDLLDGELLAEQLLQELETSPVQSLQRDLKARDRKLEDLTKQLEALKQIDQEMREKTKTIPSRGKENP
;
A
#
# COMPACT_ATOMS: atom_id res chain seq x y z
N MET A 1 25.03 -16.50 -6.44
CA MET A 1 24.48 -17.71 -5.78
C MET A 1 23.37 -17.40 -4.76
N THR A 2 23.34 -16.24 -4.10
CA THR A 2 22.28 -15.93 -3.10
C THR A 2 20.89 -15.76 -3.73
N LEU A 3 20.77 -14.99 -4.81
CA LEU A 3 19.49 -14.73 -5.51
C LEU A 3 18.83 -16.00 -6.08
N GLU A 4 19.62 -16.92 -6.59
CA GLU A 4 19.15 -18.21 -7.09
C GLU A 4 18.55 -19.06 -5.96
N ARG A 5 19.26 -19.18 -4.85
CA ARG A 5 18.81 -19.93 -3.68
C ARG A 5 17.52 -19.35 -3.10
N GLU A 6 17.38 -18.02 -3.07
CA GLU A 6 16.16 -17.34 -2.64
C GLU A 6 14.99 -17.59 -3.58
N ALA A 7 15.22 -17.56 -4.90
CA ALA A 7 14.19 -17.88 -5.90
C ALA A 7 13.71 -19.34 -5.78
N ASP A 8 14.63 -20.29 -5.57
CA ASP A 8 14.29 -21.71 -5.39
C ASP A 8 13.51 -21.94 -4.08
N GLN A 9 13.85 -21.23 -3.01
CA GLN A 9 13.10 -21.27 -1.75
C GLN A 9 11.67 -20.72 -1.90
N LEU A 10 11.50 -19.65 -2.69
CA LEU A 10 10.19 -19.08 -3.00
C LEU A 10 9.33 -20.06 -3.81
N LEU A 11 9.92 -20.79 -4.75
CA LEU A 11 9.24 -21.86 -5.48
C LEU A 11 8.82 -23.02 -4.57
N GLY A 12 9.71 -23.46 -3.67
CA GLY A 12 9.44 -24.58 -2.76
C GLY A 12 8.34 -24.33 -1.72
N THR A 13 7.92 -23.07 -1.54
CA THR A 13 6.92 -22.67 -0.54
C THR A 13 5.58 -22.25 -1.13
N CYS A 14 5.43 -22.28 -2.46
CA CYS A 14 4.23 -21.78 -3.11
C CYS A 14 3.08 -22.81 -3.08
N SER A 15 1.86 -22.38 -2.74
CA SER A 15 0.68 -23.28 -2.64
C SER A 15 -0.62 -22.72 -3.24
N ALA A 16 -0.56 -21.65 -4.03
CA ALA A 16 -1.73 -21.01 -4.64
C ALA A 16 -1.43 -20.50 -6.05
N VAL A 17 -2.45 -20.43 -6.90
CA VAL A 17 -2.33 -20.06 -8.32
C VAL A 17 -1.64 -18.69 -8.53
N HIS A 18 -2.06 -17.66 -7.81
CA HIS A 18 -1.50 -16.28 -7.87
C HIS A 18 -0.26 -16.04 -7.00
N PHE A 19 0.21 -17.05 -6.29
CA PHE A 19 1.45 -16.97 -5.52
C PHE A 19 2.56 -17.77 -6.21
N CYS A 20 2.19 -18.90 -6.83
CA CYS A 20 3.09 -19.70 -7.64
C CYS A 20 3.45 -19.04 -8.98
N ASP A 21 2.55 -18.30 -9.63
CA ASP A 21 2.91 -17.50 -10.82
C ASP A 21 4.06 -16.52 -10.51
N ARG A 22 4.04 -15.87 -9.33
CA ARG A 22 5.10 -14.98 -8.84
C ARG A 22 6.40 -15.73 -8.65
N ALA A 23 6.35 -16.90 -8.02
CA ALA A 23 7.53 -17.71 -7.77
C ALA A 23 8.17 -18.20 -9.08
N HIS A 24 7.37 -18.66 -10.03
CA HIS A 24 7.83 -19.04 -11.37
C HIS A 24 8.35 -17.83 -12.15
N PHE A 25 7.67 -16.70 -12.13
CA PHE A 25 8.15 -15.47 -12.79
C PHE A 25 9.53 -15.03 -12.28
N ILE A 26 9.73 -14.99 -10.96
CA ILE A 26 11.01 -14.61 -10.36
C ILE A 26 12.11 -15.62 -10.71
N ARG A 27 11.81 -16.93 -10.67
CA ARG A 27 12.79 -17.95 -11.06
C ARG A 27 13.18 -17.83 -12.54
N GLY A 28 12.23 -17.49 -13.42
CA GLY A 28 12.47 -17.21 -14.83
C GLY A 28 13.44 -16.05 -15.03
N LEU A 29 13.23 -14.93 -14.31
CA LEU A 29 14.13 -13.77 -14.36
C LEU A 29 15.56 -14.11 -13.94
N VAL A 30 15.73 -14.92 -12.88
CA VAL A 30 17.05 -15.39 -12.45
C VAL A 30 17.68 -16.31 -13.51
N ALA A 31 16.89 -17.21 -14.08
CA ALA A 31 17.34 -18.15 -15.09
C ALA A 31 17.79 -17.49 -16.41
N LEU A 32 17.35 -16.25 -16.70
CA LEU A 32 17.80 -15.50 -17.89
C LEU A 32 19.32 -15.39 -17.98
N TYR A 33 20.01 -15.35 -16.83
CA TYR A 33 21.46 -15.25 -16.75
C TYR A 33 22.18 -16.60 -16.67
N GLN A 34 21.42 -17.70 -16.62
CA GLN A 34 21.94 -19.05 -16.42
C GLN A 34 21.72 -19.92 -17.65
N ASN A 35 20.46 -20.07 -18.04
CA ASN A 35 20.01 -20.93 -19.12
C ASN A 35 18.67 -20.42 -19.66
N ARG A 36 18.66 -20.06 -20.94
CA ARG A 36 17.47 -19.55 -21.64
C ARG A 36 16.31 -20.54 -21.68
N GLU A 37 16.58 -21.84 -21.75
CA GLU A 37 15.53 -22.86 -21.76
C GLU A 37 14.85 -22.96 -20.40
N ILE A 38 15.63 -22.92 -19.32
CA ILE A 38 15.11 -22.90 -17.94
C ILE A 38 14.30 -21.62 -17.72
N ALA A 39 14.77 -20.47 -18.21
CA ALA A 39 14.02 -19.22 -18.12
C ALA A 39 12.67 -19.31 -18.84
N ALA A 40 12.68 -19.85 -20.06
CA ALA A 40 11.46 -20.01 -20.85
C ALA A 40 10.44 -20.94 -20.16
N ASP A 41 10.88 -22.06 -19.59
CA ASP A 41 10.00 -23.00 -18.87
C ASP A 41 9.28 -22.32 -17.70
N HIS A 42 10.01 -21.56 -16.90
CA HIS A 42 9.45 -20.83 -15.78
C HIS A 42 8.48 -19.72 -16.21
N PHE A 43 8.78 -18.97 -17.27
CA PHE A 43 7.84 -17.97 -17.80
C PHE A 43 6.58 -18.60 -18.41
N GLN A 44 6.70 -19.74 -19.10
CA GLN A 44 5.53 -20.48 -19.60
C GLN A 44 4.65 -20.96 -18.46
N THR A 45 5.26 -21.51 -17.40
CA THR A 45 4.54 -21.98 -16.23
C THR A 45 3.82 -20.83 -15.51
N ALA A 46 4.46 -19.66 -15.38
CA ALA A 46 3.82 -18.48 -14.78
C ALA A 46 2.56 -18.03 -15.54
N VAL A 47 2.62 -18.01 -16.88
CA VAL A 47 1.46 -17.68 -17.74
C VAL A 47 0.37 -18.76 -17.64
N ALA A 48 0.76 -20.04 -17.68
CA ALA A 48 -0.18 -21.16 -17.62
C ALA A 48 -0.93 -21.21 -16.29
N MET A 49 -0.24 -20.90 -15.19
CA MET A 49 -0.86 -20.86 -13.86
C MET A 49 -1.82 -19.66 -13.73
N ALA A 50 -1.40 -18.46 -14.13
CA ALA A 50 -2.20 -17.25 -13.94
C ALA A 50 -2.21 -16.35 -15.20
N PRO A 51 -3.00 -16.70 -16.23
CA PRO A 51 -2.96 -16.04 -17.54
C PRO A 51 -3.47 -14.60 -17.54
N THR A 52 -4.26 -14.21 -16.54
CA THR A 52 -4.80 -12.85 -16.36
C THR A 52 -4.06 -12.05 -15.29
N SER A 53 -2.96 -12.60 -14.74
CA SER A 53 -2.16 -11.90 -13.74
C SER A 53 -1.34 -10.77 -14.36
N ALA A 54 -0.96 -9.80 -13.53
CA ALA A 54 -0.02 -8.73 -13.91
C ALA A 54 1.36 -9.24 -14.37
N ARG A 55 1.65 -10.54 -14.23
CA ARG A 55 2.92 -11.18 -14.64
C ARG A 55 2.81 -11.94 -15.95
N ALA A 56 1.59 -12.20 -16.44
CA ALA A 56 1.39 -12.93 -17.67
C ALA A 56 1.96 -12.17 -18.88
N GLU A 57 1.64 -10.88 -19.00
CA GLU A 57 2.12 -10.04 -20.10
C GLU A 57 3.66 -9.85 -20.09
N PRO A 58 4.31 -9.52 -18.95
CA PRO A 58 5.77 -9.54 -18.86
C PRO A 58 6.39 -10.90 -19.19
N SER A 59 5.78 -12.01 -18.76
CA SER A 59 6.27 -13.37 -19.06
C SER A 59 6.19 -13.68 -20.55
N LEU A 60 5.10 -13.28 -21.22
CA LEU A 60 4.94 -13.43 -22.67
C LEU A 60 5.98 -12.61 -23.44
N PHE A 61 6.27 -11.39 -22.99
CA PHE A 61 7.33 -10.57 -23.57
C PHE A 61 8.70 -11.26 -23.48
N TRP A 62 9.06 -11.78 -22.30
CA TRP A 62 10.30 -12.53 -22.15
C TRP A 62 10.33 -13.79 -23.02
N LEU A 63 9.22 -14.51 -23.16
CA LEU A 63 9.14 -15.68 -24.05
C LEU A 63 9.31 -15.32 -25.52
N GLN A 64 8.76 -14.19 -25.95
CA GLN A 64 8.96 -13.68 -27.31
C GLN A 64 10.43 -13.33 -27.54
N LEU A 65 11.04 -12.61 -26.59
CA LEU A 65 12.46 -12.29 -26.64
C LEU A 65 13.34 -13.55 -26.68
N LEU A 66 13.01 -14.54 -25.86
CA LEU A 66 13.74 -15.80 -25.79
C LEU A 66 13.66 -16.62 -27.09
N LYS A 67 12.61 -16.40 -27.91
CA LYS A 67 12.45 -17.00 -29.24
C LYS A 67 13.16 -16.21 -30.35
N GLU A 68 13.14 -14.88 -30.27
CA GLU A 68 13.63 -13.99 -31.33
C GLU A 68 15.15 -13.81 -31.36
N THR A 69 15.85 -14.10 -30.26
CA THR A 69 17.32 -14.06 -30.22
C THR A 69 17.92 -15.45 -30.37
N PRO A 70 18.20 -15.94 -31.59
CA PRO A 70 19.12 -17.06 -31.76
C PRO A 70 20.50 -16.63 -31.27
N SER A 71 21.20 -17.57 -30.64
CA SER A 71 22.43 -17.39 -29.87
C SER A 71 23.68 -17.01 -30.69
N GLY A 72 23.61 -15.95 -31.49
CA GLY A 72 24.75 -15.31 -32.11
C GLY A 72 24.40 -14.45 -33.31
N THR A 73 24.50 -13.12 -33.16
CA THR A 73 25.26 -12.20 -34.04
C THR A 73 24.97 -10.73 -33.70
N ALA A 74 26.01 -9.99 -33.27
CA ALA A 74 26.34 -8.56 -33.47
C ALA A 74 25.29 -7.43 -33.31
N GLU A 75 24.01 -7.69 -33.03
CA GLU A 75 23.00 -6.67 -32.67
C GLU A 75 22.97 -6.35 -31.16
N ASP A 76 23.97 -6.85 -30.41
CA ASP A 76 24.13 -6.75 -28.95
C ASP A 76 24.08 -5.30 -28.41
N GLY A 77 24.38 -4.29 -29.23
CA GLY A 77 24.39 -2.88 -28.82
C GLY A 77 23.02 -2.20 -28.73
N ARG A 78 22.06 -2.54 -29.61
CA ARG A 78 20.69 -1.97 -29.54
C ARG A 78 19.86 -2.65 -28.47
N PHE A 79 20.02 -3.96 -28.35
CA PHE A 79 19.38 -4.77 -27.33
C PHE A 79 19.82 -4.36 -25.92
N SER A 80 21.13 -4.19 -25.71
CA SER A 80 21.69 -3.67 -24.47
C SER A 80 21.11 -2.31 -24.08
N ARG A 81 20.96 -1.37 -25.03
CA ARG A 81 20.43 -0.02 -24.73
C ARG A 81 18.97 -0.03 -24.33
N ALA A 82 18.13 -0.80 -25.03
CA ALA A 82 16.70 -0.90 -24.72
C ALA A 82 16.47 -1.60 -23.37
N THR A 83 17.23 -2.66 -23.07
CA THR A 83 17.18 -3.34 -21.77
C THR A 83 17.67 -2.44 -20.63
N VAL A 84 18.76 -1.69 -20.83
CA VAL A 84 19.26 -0.73 -19.84
C VAL A 84 18.25 0.39 -19.61
N GLN A 85 17.61 0.89 -20.68
CA GLN A 85 16.58 1.92 -20.55
C GLN A 85 15.35 1.39 -19.80
N PHE A 86 14.88 0.19 -20.14
CA PHE A 86 13.77 -0.44 -19.44
C PHE A 86 14.05 -0.72 -17.96
N VAL A 87 15.26 -1.19 -17.62
CA VAL A 87 15.68 -1.38 -16.23
C VAL A 87 15.71 -0.05 -15.48
N ARG A 88 16.17 1.04 -16.12
CA ARG A 88 16.11 2.38 -15.53
C ARG A 88 14.68 2.84 -15.32
N ASP A 89 13.83 2.71 -16.34
CA ASP A 89 12.43 3.13 -16.27
C ASP A 89 11.66 2.34 -15.18
N LEU A 90 12.01 1.06 -14.98
CA LEU A 90 11.44 0.23 -13.92
C LEU A 90 11.90 0.68 -12.53
N LEU A 91 13.18 0.97 -12.35
CA LEU A 91 13.74 1.46 -11.09
C LEU A 91 13.23 2.88 -10.75
N ASP A 92 13.08 3.75 -11.75
CA ASP A 92 12.50 5.09 -11.58
C ASP A 92 11.03 4.98 -11.18
N GLY A 93 10.28 4.04 -11.77
CA GLY A 93 8.89 3.75 -11.38
C GLY A 93 8.76 3.21 -9.96
N GLU A 94 9.69 2.38 -9.51
CA GLU A 94 9.72 1.82 -8.16
C GLU A 94 10.02 2.91 -7.11
N LEU A 95 11.00 3.79 -7.39
CA LEU A 95 11.32 4.92 -6.51
C LEU A 95 10.15 5.92 -6.39
N LEU A 96 9.44 6.18 -7.49
CA LEU A 96 8.25 7.03 -7.47
C LEU A 96 7.10 6.37 -6.70
N ALA A 97 6.91 5.06 -6.85
CA ALA A 97 5.91 4.31 -6.09
C ALA A 97 6.21 4.33 -4.59
N GLU A 98 7.47 4.18 -4.18
CA GLU A 98 7.91 4.29 -2.79
C GLU A 98 7.70 5.70 -2.23
N GLN A 99 8.06 6.75 -2.99
CA GLN A 99 7.82 8.15 -2.57
C GLN A 99 6.32 8.45 -2.42
N LEU A 100 5.48 7.99 -3.35
CA LEU A 100 4.04 8.19 -3.26
C LEU A 100 3.43 7.40 -2.09
N LEU A 101 3.89 6.18 -1.83
CA LEU A 101 3.48 5.42 -0.64
C LEU A 101 3.90 6.14 0.64
N GLN A 102 5.12 6.67 0.69
CA GLN A 102 5.61 7.44 1.83
C GLN A 102 4.83 8.75 2.01
N GLU A 103 4.48 9.46 0.94
CA GLU A 103 3.64 10.67 1.01
C GLU A 103 2.20 10.37 1.43
N LEU A 104 1.65 9.21 1.07
CA LEU A 104 0.34 8.75 1.52
C LEU A 104 0.37 8.35 3.01
N GLU A 105 1.45 7.73 3.47
CA GLU A 105 1.65 7.34 4.87
C GLU A 105 1.98 8.54 5.79
N THR A 106 2.75 9.52 5.28
CA THR A 106 3.11 10.75 6.01
C THR A 106 2.15 11.91 5.74
N SER A 107 1.09 11.65 4.95
CA SER A 107 0.15 12.67 4.48
C SER A 107 -0.42 13.52 5.62
N PRO A 108 -0.53 14.85 5.45
CA PRO A 108 -1.19 15.75 6.40
C PRO A 108 -2.64 15.33 6.72
N VAL A 109 -3.23 14.46 5.91
CA VAL A 109 -4.54 13.85 6.19
C VAL A 109 -4.52 13.07 7.50
N GLN A 110 -3.47 12.29 7.81
CA GLN A 110 -3.41 11.52 9.05
C GLN A 110 -3.24 12.40 10.28
N SER A 111 -2.45 13.47 10.20
CA SER A 111 -2.29 14.42 11.30
C SER A 111 -3.57 15.23 11.52
N LEU A 112 -4.20 15.72 10.45
CA LEU A 112 -5.50 16.39 10.51
C LEU A 112 -6.60 15.49 11.06
N GLN A 113 -6.60 14.20 10.72
CA GLN A 113 -7.56 13.24 11.26
C GLN A 113 -7.38 13.03 12.77
N ARG A 114 -6.15 13.00 13.28
CA ARG A 114 -5.88 12.96 14.73
C ARG A 114 -6.33 14.24 15.41
N ASP A 115 -6.08 15.39 14.81
CA ASP A 115 -6.47 16.70 15.36
C ASP A 115 -7.99 16.89 15.39
N LEU A 116 -8.69 16.48 14.34
CA LEU A 116 -10.17 16.49 14.30
C LEU A 116 -10.74 15.62 15.42
N LYS A 117 -10.25 14.38 15.56
CA LYS A 117 -10.67 13.49 16.63
C LYS A 117 -10.39 14.05 18.03
N ALA A 118 -9.31 14.80 18.21
CA ALA A 118 -8.99 15.48 19.46
C ALA A 118 -9.94 16.66 19.74
N ARG A 119 -10.30 17.45 18.72
CA ARG A 119 -11.27 18.55 18.84
C ARG A 119 -12.68 18.03 19.12
N ASP A 120 -13.10 16.95 18.46
CA ASP A 120 -14.42 16.34 18.67
C ASP A 120 -14.59 15.90 20.13
N ARG A 121 -13.58 15.24 20.71
CA ARG A 121 -13.57 14.89 22.14
C ARG A 121 -13.70 16.13 23.03
N LYS A 122 -12.99 17.21 22.70
CA LYS A 122 -13.06 18.46 23.47
C LYS A 122 -14.44 19.14 23.35
N LEU A 123 -15.08 19.06 22.19
CA LEU A 123 -16.44 19.54 21.98
C LEU A 123 -17.45 18.72 22.80
N GLU A 124 -17.32 17.40 22.84
CA GLU A 124 -18.16 16.54 23.68
C GLU A 124 -18.02 16.90 25.16
N ASP A 125 -16.80 17.11 25.66
CA ASP A 125 -16.55 17.47 27.05
C ASP A 125 -17.09 18.86 27.41
N LEU A 126 -16.87 19.85 26.54
CA LEU A 126 -17.43 21.20 26.73
C LEU A 126 -18.96 21.20 26.68
N THR A 127 -19.56 20.38 25.83
CA THR A 127 -21.02 20.23 25.74
C THR A 127 -21.58 19.68 27.04
N LYS A 128 -20.96 18.63 27.61
CA LYS A 128 -21.35 18.08 28.92
C LYS A 128 -21.23 19.11 30.04
N GLN A 129 -20.15 19.91 30.05
CA GLN A 129 -19.97 20.97 31.04
C GLN A 129 -21.06 22.05 30.93
N LEU A 130 -21.41 22.45 29.71
CA LEU A 130 -22.47 23.43 29.47
C LEU A 130 -23.84 22.93 29.94
N GLU A 131 -24.14 21.66 29.72
CA GLU A 131 -25.38 21.02 30.20
C GLU A 131 -25.43 21.00 31.74
N ALA A 132 -24.35 20.57 32.39
CA ALA A 132 -24.25 20.58 33.84
C ALA A 132 -24.43 21.99 34.42
N LEU A 133 -23.82 23.00 33.80
CA LEU A 133 -23.94 24.39 34.25
C LEU A 133 -25.36 24.94 34.10
N LYS A 134 -26.05 24.61 33.00
CA LYS A 134 -27.47 24.98 32.80
C LYS A 134 -28.37 24.37 33.86
N GLN A 135 -28.12 23.11 34.21
CA GLN A 135 -28.87 22.42 35.25
C GLN A 135 -28.69 23.10 36.61
N ILE A 136 -27.46 23.51 36.95
CA ILE A 136 -27.18 24.27 38.18
C ILE A 136 -27.88 25.63 38.19
N ASP A 137 -27.82 26.41 37.09
CA ASP A 137 -28.52 27.71 37.00
C ASP A 137 -30.04 27.55 37.17
N GLN A 138 -30.60 26.50 36.58
CA GLN A 138 -32.03 26.20 36.69
C GLN A 138 -32.42 25.84 38.13
N GLU A 139 -31.67 24.97 38.80
CA GLU A 139 -31.89 24.63 40.21
C GLU A 139 -31.74 25.85 41.13
N MET A 140 -30.77 26.73 40.87
CA MET A 140 -30.57 27.99 41.61
C MET A 140 -31.74 28.95 41.44
N ARG A 141 -32.26 29.11 40.22
CA ARG A 141 -33.44 29.93 39.93
C ARG A 141 -34.69 29.38 40.60
N GLU A 142 -34.89 28.07 40.57
CA GLU A 142 -35.99 27.41 41.26
C GLU A 142 -35.92 27.65 42.77
N LYS A 143 -34.74 27.47 43.38
CA LYS A 143 -34.51 27.75 44.80
C LYS A 143 -34.80 29.22 45.14
N THR A 144 -34.33 30.16 44.33
CA THR A 144 -34.55 31.61 44.55
C THR A 144 -36.03 31.98 44.44
N LYS A 145 -36.77 31.37 43.52
CA LYS A 145 -38.21 31.59 43.32
C LYS A 145 -39.06 31.04 44.48
N THR A 146 -38.58 30.03 45.18
CA THR A 146 -39.29 29.42 46.32
C THR A 146 -39.04 30.08 47.68
N ILE A 147 -38.16 31.08 47.77
CA ILE A 147 -37.95 31.84 49.02
C ILE A 147 -39.08 32.87 49.16
N PRO A 148 -40.01 32.74 50.13
CA PRO A 148 -41.09 33.71 50.29
C PRO A 148 -40.52 35.05 50.79
N SER A 149 -40.91 36.15 50.16
CA SER A 149 -40.64 37.49 50.68
C SER A 149 -41.39 37.69 51.99
N ARG A 150 -40.72 37.49 53.12
CA ARG A 150 -41.21 37.96 54.43
C ARG A 150 -40.95 39.48 54.51
N GLY A 151 -41.72 40.24 53.74
CA GLY A 151 -41.74 41.69 53.75
C GLY A 151 -42.78 42.22 54.74
N LYS A 152 -42.28 42.69 55.89
CA LYS A 152 -42.69 43.85 56.72
C LYS A 152 -44.18 44.19 56.92
N GLU A 153 -44.55 44.43 58.19
CA GLU A 153 -45.43 45.56 58.55
C GLU A 153 -45.15 46.08 59.97
N ASN A 154 -45.15 47.41 60.08
CA ASN A 154 -44.83 48.31 61.21
C ASN A 154 -45.94 48.31 62.29
N PRO A 155 -45.75 48.91 63.49
CA PRO A 155 -45.74 50.37 63.69
C PRO A 155 -44.39 50.96 64.08
#